data_AF-A0A7C5SDX9-F1
#
_entry.id   AF-A0A7C5SDX9-F1
#
_cell.length_a   1.000
_cell.length_b   1.000
_cell.length_c   1.000
_cell.angle_alpha   90.00
_cell.angle_beta   90.00
_cell.angle_gamma   90.00
#
_symmetry.space_group_name_H-M   'P 1'
#
loop_
_entity.id
_entity.type
_entity.pdbx_description
1 polymer ?
#
loop_
_entity_poly.entity_id
_entity_poly.type
_entity_poly.pdbx_seq_one_letter_code
_entity_poly.pdbx_strand_id
1 'polypeptide(L)'
;MPLVNMKDMLAHAHADGYAVAAFDLVGLDFLEAIMSAAEKTRAPVILSLAESHFDYFDFELAMAATVAAAKRASVPVAIHLDHGHTLQSAVRGIRFGCTGVMVDASAHPFEENVRLTKEVVDMAHGCGVPVEGELGYVPGVEGEDAERHPGEIAYTTPEEAERFVAATGVDFLAVSIGTVHGRMKGEPKLDFERLAAINERLNMPLVIHGGTGLSGEQFRRLIENGVTKINYYTALSDAAAAAIAANVNKGAKGYTAQVAGVREAIAAECARCIELWGSAGKAQEVLAAARPWREVEHVIIYNAQGISEEEADAMAAEGRRVLAAIPGVRYVMSGKAVQEDARYRRCWLARFVQPEVIDSFRDHPDHVRFADQRFRPVAGGRISIDYLLDE
;
A
#
# COMPACT_ATOMS: atom_id res chain seq x y z
N MET A 1 15.83 4.11 -8.87
CA MET A 1 14.87 3.66 -7.84
C MET A 1 13.66 3.04 -8.52
N PRO A 2 13.34 1.79 -8.19
CA PRO A 2 12.15 1.07 -8.68
C PRO A 2 10.84 1.43 -7.97
N LEU A 3 10.87 2.04 -6.78
CA LEU A 3 9.65 2.42 -6.06
C LEU A 3 9.02 3.64 -6.75
N VAL A 4 7.73 3.58 -7.10
CA VAL A 4 7.04 4.63 -7.87
C VAL A 4 5.73 5.05 -7.21
N ASN A 5 5.24 6.24 -7.56
CA ASN A 5 3.92 6.69 -7.15
C ASN A 5 2.83 5.78 -7.79
N MET A 6 1.99 5.19 -6.95
CA MET A 6 0.96 4.24 -7.38
C MET A 6 -0.11 4.89 -8.28
N LYS A 7 -0.41 6.18 -8.09
CA LYS A 7 -1.32 6.96 -8.96
C LYS A 7 -0.83 6.99 -10.38
N ASP A 8 0.44 7.33 -10.57
CA ASP A 8 1.01 7.43 -11.90
C ASP A 8 1.13 6.04 -12.55
N MET A 9 1.46 5.00 -11.76
CA MET A 9 1.48 3.61 -12.23
C MET A 9 0.12 3.16 -12.77
N LEU A 10 -0.96 3.39 -12.03
CA LEU A 10 -2.31 2.97 -12.45
C LEU A 10 -2.90 3.88 -13.52
N ALA A 11 -2.55 5.17 -13.54
CA ALA A 11 -2.89 6.06 -14.64
C ALA A 11 -2.24 5.62 -15.97
N HIS A 12 -0.99 5.16 -15.93
CA HIS A 12 -0.33 4.56 -17.09
C HIS A 12 -1.07 3.30 -17.55
N ALA A 13 -1.44 2.41 -16.62
CA ALA A 13 -2.21 1.20 -16.92
C ALA A 13 -3.58 1.50 -17.55
N HIS A 14 -4.27 2.52 -17.05
CA HIS A 14 -5.53 3.00 -17.60
C HIS A 14 -5.39 3.50 -19.03
N ALA A 15 -4.37 4.32 -19.30
CA ALA A 15 -4.14 4.90 -20.63
C ALA A 15 -3.77 3.84 -21.68
N ASP A 16 -3.07 2.80 -21.26
CA ASP A 16 -2.53 1.75 -22.14
C ASP A 16 -3.38 0.48 -22.22
N GLY A 17 -4.47 0.39 -21.46
CA GLY A 17 -5.42 -0.73 -21.52
C GLY A 17 -4.87 -2.05 -20.98
N TYR A 18 -4.24 -2.03 -19.81
CA TYR A 18 -3.80 -3.24 -19.10
C TYR A 18 -4.07 -3.13 -17.59
N ALA A 19 -3.95 -4.25 -16.87
CA ALA A 19 -4.03 -4.25 -15.40
C ALA A 19 -2.69 -4.61 -14.74
N VAL A 20 -2.38 -3.86 -13.69
CA VAL A 20 -1.29 -4.15 -12.76
C VAL A 20 -1.77 -5.16 -11.74
N ALA A 21 -0.95 -6.18 -11.52
CA ALA A 21 -1.21 -7.18 -10.50
C ALA A 21 -0.97 -6.60 -9.10
N ALA A 22 -1.98 -6.68 -8.23
CA ALA A 22 -1.86 -6.48 -6.80
C ALA A 22 -1.91 -7.83 -6.09
N PHE A 23 -0.73 -8.37 -5.78
CA PHE A 23 -0.61 -9.67 -5.15
C PHE A 23 -0.45 -9.48 -3.64
N ASP A 24 -1.33 -10.10 -2.85
CA ASP A 24 -1.12 -10.11 -1.40
C ASP A 24 0.03 -11.03 -1.04
N LEU A 25 0.78 -10.60 -0.04
CA LEU A 25 1.87 -11.38 0.55
C LEU A 25 1.64 -11.58 2.05
N VAL A 26 1.96 -12.80 2.50
CA VAL A 26 1.82 -13.22 3.91
C VAL A 26 3.13 -13.74 4.50
N GLY A 27 4.24 -13.57 3.77
CA GLY A 27 5.56 -14.04 4.17
C GLY A 27 6.63 -13.85 3.10
N LEU A 28 7.88 -14.20 3.44
CA LEU A 28 9.03 -14.03 2.53
C LEU A 28 8.93 -14.88 1.26
N ASP A 29 8.36 -16.09 1.33
CA ASP A 29 8.19 -16.91 0.13
C ASP A 29 7.27 -16.24 -0.90
N PHE A 30 6.20 -15.57 -0.46
CA PHE A 30 5.31 -14.79 -1.34
C PHE A 30 6.03 -13.57 -1.90
N LEU A 31 6.68 -12.79 -1.03
CA LEU A 31 7.41 -11.60 -1.44
C LEU A 31 8.46 -11.92 -2.51
N GLU A 32 9.31 -12.92 -2.27
CA GLU A 32 10.34 -13.32 -3.23
C GLU A 32 9.76 -13.87 -4.53
N ALA A 33 8.67 -14.64 -4.46
CA ALA A 33 8.01 -15.20 -5.63
C ALA A 33 7.38 -14.11 -6.52
N ILE A 34 6.65 -13.17 -5.90
CA ILE A 34 6.03 -12.03 -6.59
C ILE A 34 7.10 -11.17 -7.26
N MET A 35 8.15 -10.81 -6.52
CA MET A 35 9.28 -10.04 -7.06
C MET A 35 9.97 -10.79 -8.22
N SER A 36 10.24 -12.09 -8.06
CA SER A 36 10.84 -12.90 -9.11
C SER A 36 10.01 -12.93 -10.39
N ALA A 37 8.69 -13.06 -10.26
CA ALA A 37 7.77 -13.07 -11.40
C ALA A 37 7.74 -11.71 -12.09
N ALA A 38 7.58 -10.62 -11.35
CA ALA A 38 7.54 -9.25 -11.88
C ALA A 38 8.85 -8.88 -12.60
N GLU A 39 10.00 -9.23 -12.04
CA GLU A 39 11.30 -8.96 -12.66
C GLU A 39 11.53 -9.78 -13.93
N LYS A 40 11.22 -11.08 -13.91
CA LYS A 40 11.36 -11.96 -15.09
C LYS A 40 10.47 -11.51 -16.25
N THR A 41 9.25 -11.08 -15.93
CA THR A 41 8.27 -10.58 -16.92
C THR A 41 8.45 -9.10 -17.24
N ARG A 42 9.36 -8.41 -16.55
CA ARG A 42 9.63 -6.96 -16.70
C ARG A 42 8.33 -6.15 -16.57
N ALA A 43 7.54 -6.44 -15.55
CA ALA A 43 6.21 -5.85 -15.33
C ALA A 43 6.19 -4.93 -14.09
N PRO A 44 5.35 -3.87 -14.08
CA PRO A 44 4.98 -3.20 -12.84
C PRO A 44 4.23 -4.16 -11.91
N VAL A 45 4.40 -3.99 -10.61
CA VAL A 45 3.70 -4.81 -9.61
C VAL A 45 3.32 -3.99 -8.37
N ILE A 46 2.20 -4.34 -7.76
CA ILE A 46 1.79 -3.84 -6.45
C ILE A 46 1.97 -4.97 -5.43
N LEU A 47 2.82 -4.71 -4.44
CA LEU A 47 2.96 -5.57 -3.26
C LEU A 47 1.86 -5.20 -2.28
N SER A 48 0.87 -6.06 -2.13
CA SER A 48 -0.34 -5.80 -1.34
C SER A 48 -0.26 -6.49 0.02
N LEU A 49 -0.76 -5.84 1.07
CA LEU A 49 -0.86 -6.38 2.42
C LEU A 49 -2.25 -6.10 2.98
N ALA A 50 -3.09 -7.13 3.05
CA ALA A 50 -4.43 -7.03 3.61
C ALA A 50 -4.44 -7.02 5.14
N GLU A 51 -5.20 -6.09 5.72
CA GLU A 51 -5.32 -5.93 7.18
C GLU A 51 -5.86 -7.18 7.88
N SER A 52 -6.76 -7.91 7.21
CA SER A 52 -7.29 -9.20 7.69
C SER A 52 -6.21 -10.25 7.95
N HIS A 53 -5.05 -10.13 7.32
CA HIS A 53 -3.97 -11.09 7.51
C HIS A 53 -3.02 -10.76 8.68
N PHE A 54 -3.16 -9.59 9.31
CA PHE A 54 -2.25 -9.14 10.38
C PHE A 54 -2.39 -9.96 11.68
N ASP A 55 -3.47 -10.74 11.80
CA ASP A 55 -3.63 -11.71 12.89
C ASP A 55 -2.69 -12.93 12.74
N TYR A 56 -2.19 -13.19 11.52
CA TYR A 56 -1.34 -14.35 11.22
C TYR A 56 0.15 -14.02 11.13
N PHE A 57 0.52 -12.77 10.85
CA PHE A 57 1.91 -12.34 10.78
C PHE A 57 2.13 -10.92 11.31
N ASP A 58 3.36 -10.65 11.74
CA ASP A 58 3.77 -9.33 12.16
C ASP A 58 3.87 -8.38 10.95
N PHE A 59 2.90 -7.48 10.84
CA PHE A 59 2.83 -6.47 9.78
C PHE A 59 4.09 -5.61 9.69
N GLU A 60 4.72 -5.23 10.80
CA GLU A 60 5.87 -4.32 10.79
C GLU A 60 7.12 -5.03 10.27
N LEU A 61 7.32 -6.29 10.66
CA LEU A 61 8.39 -7.13 10.11
C LEU A 61 8.17 -7.41 8.62
N ALA A 62 6.93 -7.71 8.21
CA ALA A 62 6.59 -7.93 6.81
C ALA A 62 6.84 -6.67 5.97
N MET A 63 6.45 -5.49 6.48
CA MET A 63 6.68 -4.21 5.80
C MET A 63 8.16 -3.85 5.70
N ALA A 64 8.97 -4.14 6.72
CA ALA A 64 10.41 -3.93 6.65
C ALA A 64 11.05 -4.73 5.50
N ALA A 65 10.69 -6.00 5.37
CA ALA A 65 11.14 -6.85 4.26
C ALA A 65 10.61 -6.36 2.90
N THR A 66 9.33 -5.98 2.85
CA THR A 66 8.64 -5.51 1.64
C THR A 66 9.28 -4.23 1.10
N VAL A 67 9.50 -3.22 1.94
CA VAL A 67 10.18 -1.96 1.55
C VAL A 67 11.60 -2.24 1.08
N ALA A 68 12.34 -3.12 1.76
CA ALA A 68 13.70 -3.47 1.36
C ALA A 68 13.75 -4.19 -0.01
N ALA A 69 12.82 -5.11 -0.26
CA ALA A 69 12.70 -5.79 -1.55
C ALA A 69 12.30 -4.82 -2.66
N ALA A 70 11.30 -3.97 -2.39
CA ALA A 70 10.79 -3.00 -3.35
C ALA A 70 11.87 -1.99 -3.74
N LYS A 71 12.67 -1.46 -2.80
CA LYS A 71 13.81 -0.56 -3.08
C LYS A 71 14.91 -1.19 -3.95
N ARG A 72 15.10 -2.51 -3.85
CA ARG A 72 16.12 -3.28 -4.60
C ARG A 72 15.67 -3.75 -5.98
N ALA A 73 14.38 -3.64 -6.29
CA ALA A 73 13.81 -4.15 -7.52
C ALA A 73 14.40 -3.52 -8.79
N SER A 74 14.27 -4.23 -9.90
CA SER A 74 14.62 -3.76 -11.25
C SER A 74 13.42 -3.29 -12.09
N VAL A 75 12.21 -3.39 -11.53
CA VAL A 75 10.92 -3.06 -12.16
C VAL A 75 10.15 -2.07 -11.27
N PRO A 76 9.14 -1.32 -11.80
CA PRO A 76 8.34 -0.44 -10.98
C PRO A 76 7.55 -1.20 -9.92
N VAL A 77 7.66 -0.77 -8.66
CA VAL A 77 6.95 -1.36 -7.52
C VAL A 77 6.18 -0.27 -6.77
N ALA A 78 4.93 -0.59 -6.42
CA ALA A 78 4.15 0.12 -5.41
C ALA A 78 3.87 -0.83 -4.23
N ILE A 79 3.66 -0.27 -3.05
CA ILE A 79 3.28 -1.02 -1.84
C ILE A 79 1.90 -0.52 -1.39
N HIS A 80 0.97 -1.43 -1.16
CA HIS A 80 -0.42 -1.09 -0.90
C HIS A 80 -0.92 -1.71 0.40
N LEU A 81 -1.57 -0.91 1.24
CA LEU A 81 -2.39 -1.42 2.35
C LEU A 81 -3.78 -1.77 1.80
N ASP A 82 -4.18 -3.03 1.93
CA ASP A 82 -5.44 -3.54 1.40
C ASP A 82 -6.48 -3.72 2.51
N HIS A 83 -7.75 -3.42 2.22
CA HIS A 83 -8.88 -3.45 3.15
C HIS A 83 -8.63 -2.74 4.50
N GLY A 84 -8.05 -1.53 4.47
CA GLY A 84 -7.88 -0.73 5.67
C GLY A 84 -9.23 -0.30 6.28
N HIS A 85 -9.52 -0.70 7.52
CA HIS A 85 -10.83 -0.41 8.14
C HIS A 85 -10.92 0.94 8.83
N THR A 86 -9.78 1.57 9.14
CA THR A 86 -9.74 2.80 9.94
C THR A 86 -8.70 3.80 9.43
N LEU A 87 -8.89 5.08 9.77
CA LEU A 87 -7.88 6.12 9.57
C LEU A 87 -6.54 5.73 10.19
N GLN A 88 -6.56 5.08 11.36
CA GLN A 88 -5.33 4.66 12.04
C GLN A 88 -4.61 3.55 11.28
N SER A 89 -5.35 2.63 10.65
CA SER A 89 -4.80 1.60 9.77
C SER A 89 -4.10 2.25 8.58
N ALA A 90 -4.72 3.24 7.93
CA ALA A 90 -4.11 4.01 6.83
C ALA A 90 -2.84 4.76 7.28
N VAL A 91 -2.89 5.49 8.40
CA VAL A 91 -1.73 6.18 8.98
C VAL A 91 -0.58 5.20 9.27
N ARG A 92 -0.91 4.02 9.82
CA ARG A 92 0.05 2.95 10.10
C ARG A 92 0.68 2.42 8.81
N GLY A 93 -0.12 2.09 7.80
CA GLY A 93 0.38 1.62 6.50
C GLY A 93 1.34 2.62 5.84
N ILE A 94 0.95 3.89 5.77
CA ILE A 94 1.79 4.98 5.24
C ILE A 94 3.11 5.05 6.01
N ARG A 95 3.06 5.08 7.35
CA ARG A 95 4.24 5.13 8.21
C ARG A 95 5.23 3.99 7.93
N PHE A 96 4.73 2.77 7.70
CA PHE A 96 5.57 1.61 7.40
C PHE A 96 5.99 1.50 5.94
N GLY A 97 5.50 2.37 5.07
CA GLY A 97 6.01 2.54 3.71
C GLY A 97 5.07 2.15 2.58
N CYS A 98 3.77 2.02 2.86
CA CYS A 98 2.79 1.93 1.79
C CYS A 98 2.83 3.21 0.95
N THR A 99 2.85 3.02 -0.37
CA THR A 99 2.81 4.08 -1.40
C THR A 99 1.42 4.25 -1.99
N GLY A 100 0.43 3.54 -1.44
CA GLY A 100 -1.00 3.66 -1.67
C GLY A 100 -1.75 2.95 -0.54
N VAL A 101 -2.96 3.39 -0.22
CA VAL A 101 -3.78 2.77 0.82
C VAL A 101 -5.21 2.59 0.34
N MET A 102 -5.85 1.51 0.75
CA MET A 102 -7.29 1.30 0.60
C MET A 102 -8.00 1.63 1.90
N VAL A 103 -9.15 2.28 1.79
CA VAL A 103 -10.14 2.37 2.86
C VAL A 103 -11.37 1.56 2.46
N ASP A 104 -11.65 0.53 3.24
CA ASP A 104 -12.84 -0.29 3.06
C ASP A 104 -13.87 0.05 4.14
N ALA A 105 -14.75 0.98 3.78
CA ALA A 105 -15.95 1.34 4.53
C ALA A 105 -17.23 0.88 3.80
N SER A 106 -17.11 -0.11 2.91
CA SER A 106 -18.20 -0.62 2.07
C SER A 106 -19.40 -1.16 2.86
N ALA A 107 -19.17 -1.70 4.05
CA ALA A 107 -20.20 -2.21 4.94
C ALA A 107 -21.06 -1.10 5.59
N HIS A 108 -20.65 0.16 5.50
CA HIS A 108 -21.39 1.31 6.04
C HIS A 108 -22.41 1.86 5.02
N PRO A 109 -23.48 2.51 5.48
CA PRO A 109 -24.38 3.26 4.59
C PRO A 109 -23.60 4.28 3.75
N PHE A 110 -24.05 4.54 2.52
CA PHE A 110 -23.35 5.37 1.53
C PHE A 110 -22.75 6.67 2.09
N GLU A 111 -23.55 7.48 2.81
CA GLU A 111 -23.09 8.77 3.33
C GLU A 111 -22.00 8.62 4.42
N GLU A 112 -22.04 7.53 5.19
CA GLU A 112 -21.02 7.23 6.19
C GLU A 112 -19.74 6.70 5.52
N ASN A 113 -19.86 5.87 4.47
CA ASN A 113 -18.72 5.45 3.65
C ASN A 113 -18.03 6.67 3.02
N VAL A 114 -18.79 7.61 2.44
CA VAL A 114 -18.25 8.88 1.92
C VAL A 114 -17.51 9.65 3.00
N ARG A 115 -18.09 9.79 4.20
CA ARG A 115 -17.46 10.53 5.30
C ARG A 115 -16.13 9.91 5.73
N LEU A 116 -16.12 8.60 5.98
CA LEU A 116 -14.93 7.86 6.42
C LEU A 116 -13.84 7.84 5.35
N THR A 117 -14.23 7.58 4.10
CA THR A 117 -13.30 7.58 2.97
C THR A 117 -12.68 8.96 2.77
N LYS A 118 -13.49 10.03 2.82
CA LYS A 118 -12.99 11.40 2.69
C LYS A 118 -11.97 11.76 3.77
N GLU A 119 -12.20 11.32 5.02
CA GLU A 119 -11.25 11.55 6.12
C GLU A 119 -9.89 10.91 5.83
N VAL A 120 -9.88 9.70 5.27
CA VAL A 120 -8.64 9.02 4.84
C VAL A 120 -8.00 9.72 3.65
N VAL A 121 -8.79 10.12 2.64
CA VAL A 121 -8.31 10.86 1.46
C VAL A 121 -7.62 12.15 1.86
N ASP A 122 -8.28 12.99 2.67
CA ASP A 122 -7.75 14.28 3.09
C ASP A 122 -6.40 14.12 3.83
N MET A 123 -6.28 13.08 4.67
CA MET A 123 -5.04 12.75 5.38
C MET A 123 -3.94 12.21 4.43
N ALA A 124 -4.27 11.23 3.60
CA ALA A 124 -3.31 10.52 2.75
C ALA A 124 -2.78 11.42 1.62
N HIS A 125 -3.62 12.29 1.05
CA HIS A 125 -3.20 13.30 0.09
C HIS A 125 -2.24 14.31 0.69
N GLY A 126 -2.41 14.68 1.97
CA GLY A 126 -1.43 15.46 2.72
C GLY A 126 -0.07 14.77 2.90
N CYS A 127 0.00 13.46 2.62
CA CYS A 127 1.23 12.66 2.61
C CYS A 127 1.72 12.32 1.18
N GLY A 128 1.04 12.78 0.14
CA GLY A 128 1.32 12.39 -1.26
C GLY A 128 0.89 10.96 -1.63
N VAL A 129 0.12 10.29 -0.75
CA VAL A 129 -0.28 8.89 -0.91
C VAL A 129 -1.67 8.82 -1.55
N PRO A 130 -1.84 8.11 -2.68
CA PRO A 130 -3.15 7.90 -3.30
C PRO A 130 -4.01 6.93 -2.51
N VAL A 131 -5.33 7.10 -2.61
CA VAL A 131 -6.33 6.31 -1.90
C VAL A 131 -7.24 5.55 -2.86
N GLU A 132 -7.39 4.26 -2.58
CA GLU A 132 -8.44 3.41 -3.14
C GLU A 132 -9.64 3.42 -2.19
N GLY A 133 -10.83 3.69 -2.70
CA GLY A 133 -12.08 3.48 -1.97
C GLY A 133 -12.84 2.28 -2.51
N GLU A 134 -13.71 1.69 -1.69
CA GLU A 134 -14.62 0.63 -2.10
C GLU A 134 -16.08 1.08 -2.06
N LEU A 135 -16.81 0.78 -3.14
CA LEU A 135 -18.24 1.04 -3.23
C LEU A 135 -18.98 -0.18 -3.78
N GLY A 136 -20.09 -0.53 -3.15
CA GLY A 136 -20.66 -1.86 -3.25
C GLY A 136 -19.99 -2.79 -2.24
N TYR A 137 -20.41 -4.05 -2.15
CA TYR A 137 -19.86 -5.02 -1.20
C TYR A 137 -19.44 -6.28 -1.95
N VAL A 138 -18.20 -6.70 -1.72
CA VAL A 138 -17.62 -7.97 -2.19
C VAL A 138 -17.61 -8.97 -1.02
N PRO A 139 -18.47 -10.00 -1.01
CA PRO A 139 -18.54 -10.94 0.10
C PRO A 139 -17.32 -11.87 0.14
N GLY A 140 -16.99 -12.40 1.32
CA GLY A 140 -15.91 -13.37 1.52
C GLY A 140 -14.67 -12.79 2.22
N VAL A 141 -13.72 -13.67 2.55
CA VAL A 141 -12.40 -13.33 3.10
C VAL A 141 -11.32 -13.99 2.24
N GLU A 142 -10.26 -13.25 1.95
CA GLU A 142 -9.13 -13.74 1.16
C GLU A 142 -8.50 -15.01 1.76
N GLY A 143 -8.28 -16.03 0.93
CA GLY A 143 -7.74 -17.34 1.33
C GLY A 143 -8.75 -18.32 1.95
N GLU A 144 -9.96 -17.87 2.26
CA GLU A 144 -11.03 -18.70 2.82
C GLU A 144 -12.05 -19.16 1.76
N ASP A 145 -13.01 -19.98 2.18
CA ASP A 145 -14.16 -20.31 1.33
C ASP A 145 -15.19 -19.18 1.44
N ALA A 146 -15.64 -18.62 0.31
CA ALA A 146 -16.60 -17.51 0.28
C ALA A 146 -17.91 -17.84 1.04
N GLU A 147 -18.32 -19.12 1.03
CA GLU A 147 -19.52 -19.63 1.72
C GLU A 147 -19.45 -19.51 3.25
N ARG A 148 -18.25 -19.38 3.84
CA ARG A 148 -18.07 -19.25 5.30
C ARG A 148 -18.39 -17.85 5.82
N HIS A 149 -18.41 -16.86 4.92
CA HIS A 149 -18.70 -15.46 5.23
C HIS A 149 -19.85 -14.97 4.35
N PRO A 150 -21.09 -15.45 4.62
CA PRO A 150 -22.24 -15.10 3.79
C PRO A 150 -22.58 -13.61 3.96
N GLY A 151 -22.61 -12.89 2.85
CA GLY A 151 -23.16 -11.55 2.75
C GLY A 151 -23.83 -11.36 1.39
N GLU A 152 -24.85 -10.50 1.33
CA GLU A 152 -25.52 -10.18 0.06
C GLU A 152 -24.62 -9.26 -0.77
N ILE A 153 -24.31 -9.67 -2.01
CA ILE A 153 -23.56 -8.83 -2.96
C ILE A 153 -24.34 -7.53 -3.17
N ALA A 154 -23.70 -6.40 -2.82
CA ALA A 154 -24.22 -5.08 -3.15
C ALA A 154 -23.49 -4.56 -4.39
N TYR A 155 -24.17 -4.51 -5.52
CA TYR A 155 -23.60 -4.03 -6.78
C TYR A 155 -23.40 -2.51 -6.75
N THR A 156 -22.29 -2.05 -7.30
CA THR A 156 -22.03 -0.62 -7.49
C THR A 156 -22.92 -0.05 -8.60
N THR A 157 -23.67 1.02 -8.35
CA THR A 157 -24.38 1.73 -9.44
C THR A 157 -23.50 2.82 -10.05
N PRO A 158 -23.61 3.12 -11.37
CA PRO A 158 -22.88 4.23 -11.99
C PRO A 158 -23.14 5.59 -11.33
N GLU A 159 -24.38 5.85 -10.88
CA GLU A 159 -24.76 7.07 -10.19
C GLU A 159 -24.10 7.20 -8.81
N GLU A 160 -24.08 6.12 -8.03
CA GLU A 160 -23.41 6.14 -6.72
C GLU A 160 -21.90 6.27 -6.87
N ALA A 161 -21.30 5.61 -7.87
CA ALA A 161 -19.88 5.70 -8.15
C ALA A 161 -19.45 7.14 -8.47
N GLU A 162 -20.19 7.82 -9.35
CA GLU A 162 -19.96 9.23 -9.70
C GLU A 162 -20.07 10.14 -8.47
N ARG A 163 -21.14 9.98 -7.67
CA ARG A 163 -21.34 10.74 -6.44
C ARG A 163 -20.23 10.48 -5.42
N PHE A 164 -19.81 9.22 -5.26
CA PHE A 164 -18.81 8.81 -4.30
C PHE A 164 -17.44 9.40 -4.63
N VAL A 165 -16.99 9.26 -5.88
CA VAL A 165 -15.71 9.82 -6.34
C VAL A 165 -15.71 11.34 -6.21
N ALA A 166 -16.79 12.01 -6.62
CA ALA A 166 -16.90 13.47 -6.52
C ALA A 166 -16.87 13.97 -5.07
N ALA A 167 -17.47 13.23 -4.12
CA ALA A 167 -17.55 13.63 -2.73
C ALA A 167 -16.27 13.29 -1.92
N THR A 168 -15.59 12.19 -2.27
CA THR A 168 -14.43 11.68 -1.53
C THR A 168 -13.10 12.14 -2.10
N GLY A 169 -12.97 12.22 -3.42
CA GLY A 169 -11.71 12.51 -4.11
C GLY A 169 -10.74 11.33 -4.18
N VAL A 170 -11.23 10.08 -4.06
CA VAL A 170 -10.40 8.87 -4.23
C VAL A 170 -9.69 8.85 -5.60
N ASP A 171 -8.53 8.20 -5.64
CA ASP A 171 -7.68 8.11 -6.83
C ASP A 171 -8.04 6.91 -7.71
N PHE A 172 -8.54 5.83 -7.08
CA PHE A 172 -9.04 4.61 -7.74
C PHE A 172 -10.28 4.11 -7.00
N LEU A 173 -11.13 3.37 -7.70
CA LEU A 173 -12.38 2.85 -7.13
C LEU A 173 -12.47 1.34 -7.31
N ALA A 174 -12.54 0.61 -6.19
CA ALA A 174 -12.97 -0.78 -6.15
C ALA A 174 -14.48 -0.86 -6.34
N VAL A 175 -14.91 -1.67 -7.31
CA VAL A 175 -16.31 -1.82 -7.69
C VAL A 175 -16.78 -3.27 -7.56
N SER A 176 -18.00 -3.45 -7.05
CA SER A 176 -18.67 -4.73 -6.97
C SER A 176 -19.57 -4.94 -8.18
N ILE A 177 -19.16 -5.89 -9.04
CA ILE A 177 -19.87 -6.30 -10.26
C ILE A 177 -20.20 -7.80 -10.27
N GLY A 178 -20.18 -8.44 -9.10
CA GLY A 178 -20.46 -9.86 -8.92
C GLY A 178 -19.24 -10.76 -8.68
N THR A 179 -18.07 -10.19 -8.37
CA THR A 179 -16.93 -10.92 -7.80
C THR A 179 -17.14 -11.18 -6.30
N VAL A 180 -16.40 -12.12 -5.74
CA VAL A 180 -16.36 -12.43 -4.29
C VAL A 180 -14.93 -12.80 -3.90
N HIS A 181 -14.57 -12.64 -2.63
CA HIS A 181 -13.29 -13.12 -2.09
C HIS A 181 -13.33 -14.64 -1.83
N GLY A 182 -12.17 -15.29 -1.99
CA GLY A 182 -12.02 -16.69 -1.68
C GLY A 182 -12.47 -17.66 -2.78
N ARG A 183 -12.65 -18.93 -2.43
CA ARG A 183 -13.00 -19.99 -3.39
C ARG A 183 -14.50 -19.96 -3.71
N MET A 184 -14.85 -19.79 -4.99
CA MET A 184 -16.23 -19.85 -5.49
C MET A 184 -16.62 -21.25 -6.00
N LYS A 185 -17.89 -21.63 -5.87
CA LYS A 185 -18.50 -22.73 -6.62
C LYS A 185 -19.25 -22.19 -7.85
N GLY A 186 -18.87 -22.65 -9.03
CA GLY A 186 -19.49 -22.26 -10.31
C GLY A 186 -18.81 -21.05 -10.98
N GLU A 187 -19.25 -20.69 -12.19
CA GLU A 187 -18.74 -19.53 -12.91
C GLU A 187 -19.42 -18.24 -12.41
N PRO A 188 -18.68 -17.24 -11.93
CA PRO A 188 -19.24 -15.97 -11.50
C PRO A 188 -19.84 -15.23 -12.70
N LYS A 189 -21.07 -14.73 -12.53
CA LYS A 189 -21.76 -13.91 -13.53
C LYS A 189 -21.43 -12.45 -13.29
N LEU A 190 -20.42 -11.95 -14.00
CA LEU A 190 -20.00 -10.56 -13.91
C LEU A 190 -20.89 -9.64 -14.74
N ASP A 191 -21.29 -8.52 -14.14
CA ASP A 191 -22.09 -7.47 -14.78
C ASP A 191 -21.18 -6.48 -15.54
N PHE A 192 -20.78 -6.87 -16.75
CA PHE A 192 -19.91 -6.05 -17.60
C PHE A 192 -20.60 -4.81 -18.17
N GLU A 193 -21.93 -4.81 -18.32
CA GLU A 193 -22.68 -3.63 -18.78
C GLU A 193 -22.61 -2.52 -17.73
N ARG A 194 -22.78 -2.89 -16.45
CA ARG A 194 -22.55 -2.00 -15.32
C ARG A 194 -21.12 -1.48 -15.26
N LEU A 195 -20.13 -2.37 -15.42
CA LEU A 195 -18.72 -1.95 -15.41
C LEU A 195 -18.43 -0.93 -16.51
N ALA A 196 -18.91 -1.17 -17.74
CA ALA A 196 -18.78 -0.24 -18.86
C ALA A 196 -19.41 1.12 -18.55
N ALA A 197 -20.62 1.13 -17.97
CA ALA A 197 -21.32 2.35 -17.60
C ALA A 197 -20.62 3.12 -16.47
N ILE A 198 -20.00 2.43 -15.49
CA ILE A 198 -19.17 3.07 -14.46
C ILE A 198 -17.93 3.69 -15.12
N ASN A 199 -17.23 2.95 -15.96
CA ASN A 199 -16.02 3.41 -16.64
C ASN A 199 -16.28 4.64 -17.51
N GLU A 200 -17.36 4.66 -18.28
CA GLU A 200 -17.74 5.80 -19.12
C GLU A 200 -17.98 7.09 -18.30
N ARG A 201 -18.55 6.97 -17.10
CA ARG A 201 -18.82 8.12 -16.24
C ARG A 201 -17.61 8.63 -15.48
N LEU A 202 -16.78 7.72 -14.98
CA LEU A 202 -15.65 8.09 -14.12
C LEU A 202 -14.38 8.38 -14.91
N ASN A 203 -14.12 7.63 -15.98
CA ASN A 203 -12.89 7.69 -16.78
C ASN A 203 -11.61 7.72 -15.89
N MET A 204 -11.56 6.81 -14.92
CA MET A 204 -10.50 6.70 -13.93
C MET A 204 -10.14 5.22 -13.71
N PRO A 205 -8.97 4.92 -13.13
CA PRO A 205 -8.55 3.54 -12.92
C PRO A 205 -9.52 2.80 -11.96
N LEU A 206 -10.12 1.71 -12.43
CA LEU A 206 -11.02 0.85 -11.63
C LEU A 206 -10.29 -0.36 -11.07
N VAL A 207 -10.75 -0.85 -9.93
CA VAL A 207 -10.15 -1.98 -9.21
C VAL A 207 -11.16 -3.12 -9.08
N ILE A 208 -10.67 -4.35 -9.30
CA ILE A 208 -11.45 -5.57 -9.06
C ILE A 208 -10.80 -6.38 -7.96
N HIS A 209 -11.62 -6.66 -6.96
CA HIS A 209 -11.34 -7.58 -5.86
C HIS A 209 -11.88 -8.98 -6.17
N GLY A 210 -11.24 -10.01 -5.63
CA GLY A 210 -11.71 -11.39 -5.78
C GLY A 210 -11.57 -11.96 -7.20
N GLY A 211 -10.38 -11.86 -7.81
CA GLY A 211 -10.13 -12.39 -9.17
C GLY A 211 -10.00 -13.91 -9.27
N THR A 212 -9.93 -14.64 -8.15
CA THR A 212 -9.68 -16.09 -8.16
C THR A 212 -10.84 -16.85 -8.78
N GLY A 213 -10.56 -17.69 -9.79
CA GLY A 213 -11.57 -18.48 -10.50
C GLY A 213 -12.15 -17.83 -11.77
N LEU A 214 -11.79 -16.58 -12.08
CA LEU A 214 -12.18 -15.94 -13.33
C LEU A 214 -11.45 -16.55 -14.55
N SER A 215 -12.17 -16.66 -15.66
CA SER A 215 -11.60 -17.10 -16.93
C SER A 215 -10.73 -16.00 -17.57
N GLY A 216 -9.81 -16.39 -18.46
CA GLY A 216 -8.99 -15.41 -19.19
C GLY A 216 -9.81 -14.46 -20.07
N GLU A 217 -11.00 -14.87 -20.52
CA GLU A 217 -11.93 -13.99 -21.23
C GLU A 217 -12.58 -12.98 -20.30
N GLN A 218 -12.97 -13.39 -19.09
CA GLN A 218 -13.53 -12.47 -18.09
C GLN A 218 -12.50 -11.40 -17.72
N PHE A 219 -11.24 -11.77 -17.47
CA PHE A 219 -10.18 -10.80 -17.21
C PHE A 219 -9.95 -9.81 -18.35
N ARG A 220 -9.94 -10.27 -19.60
CA ARG A 220 -9.83 -9.35 -20.75
C ARG A 220 -10.98 -8.36 -20.78
N ARG A 221 -12.21 -8.83 -20.58
CA ARG A 221 -13.40 -7.95 -20.54
C ARG A 221 -13.37 -6.97 -19.37
N LEU A 222 -12.82 -7.35 -18.21
CA LEU A 222 -12.61 -6.42 -17.09
C LEU A 222 -11.69 -5.27 -17.53
N ILE A 223 -10.54 -5.61 -18.10
CA ILE A 223 -9.51 -4.65 -18.52
C ILE A 223 -10.03 -3.73 -19.65
N GLU A 224 -10.72 -4.30 -20.64
CA GLU A 224 -11.38 -3.54 -21.72
C GLU A 224 -12.39 -2.51 -21.21
N ASN A 225 -12.92 -2.70 -19.99
CA ASN A 225 -13.87 -1.82 -19.34
C ASN A 225 -13.25 -1.04 -18.16
N GLY A 226 -11.95 -0.70 -18.25
CA GLY A 226 -11.30 0.27 -17.37
C GLY A 226 -10.69 -0.28 -16.08
N VAL A 227 -10.67 -1.61 -15.92
CA VAL A 227 -10.01 -2.23 -14.75
C VAL A 227 -8.50 -2.24 -14.94
N THR A 228 -7.81 -1.63 -13.98
CA THR A 228 -6.36 -1.41 -14.04
C THR A 228 -5.60 -2.01 -12.86
N LYS A 229 -6.30 -2.39 -11.79
CA LYS A 229 -5.75 -3.11 -10.64
C LYS A 229 -6.61 -4.34 -10.39
N ILE A 230 -5.97 -5.50 -10.25
CA ILE A 230 -6.63 -6.75 -9.91
C ILE A 230 -5.98 -7.29 -8.64
N ASN A 231 -6.77 -7.44 -7.58
CA ASN A 231 -6.34 -8.05 -6.33
C ASN A 231 -6.35 -9.58 -6.46
N TYR A 232 -5.30 -10.22 -5.96
CA TYR A 232 -5.12 -11.65 -6.17
C TYR A 232 -4.29 -12.31 -5.06
N TYR A 233 -4.94 -13.17 -4.27
CA TYR A 233 -4.29 -13.90 -3.19
C TYR A 233 -4.67 -15.38 -3.15
N THR A 234 -5.97 -15.69 -3.13
CA THR A 234 -6.44 -17.06 -2.87
C THR A 234 -5.76 -18.12 -3.74
N ALA A 235 -5.60 -17.90 -5.05
CA ALA A 235 -4.90 -18.85 -5.92
C ALA A 235 -3.39 -18.97 -5.65
N LEU A 236 -2.73 -17.90 -5.18
CA LEU A 236 -1.32 -17.96 -4.76
C LEU A 236 -1.17 -18.82 -3.49
N SER A 237 -2.10 -18.64 -2.55
CA SER A 237 -2.19 -19.46 -1.34
C SER A 237 -2.45 -20.94 -1.68
N ASP A 238 -3.33 -21.22 -2.64
CA ASP A 238 -3.58 -22.57 -3.13
C ASP A 238 -2.35 -23.20 -3.81
N ALA A 239 -1.61 -22.43 -4.62
CA ALA A 239 -0.37 -22.89 -5.24
C ALA A 239 0.68 -23.26 -4.18
N ALA A 240 0.82 -22.45 -3.14
CA ALA A 240 1.71 -22.71 -2.01
C ALA A 240 1.29 -23.98 -1.24
N ALA A 241 0.01 -24.08 -0.89
CA ALA A 241 -0.54 -25.22 -0.16
C ALA A 241 -0.40 -26.53 -0.94
N ALA A 242 -0.65 -26.51 -2.25
CA ALA A 242 -0.49 -27.67 -3.13
C ALA A 242 0.98 -28.13 -3.21
N ALA A 243 1.93 -27.20 -3.31
CA ALA A 243 3.36 -27.53 -3.30
C ALA A 243 3.79 -28.19 -1.98
N ILE A 244 3.36 -27.63 -0.85
CA ILE A 244 3.63 -28.20 0.49
C ILE A 244 3.02 -29.60 0.61
N ALA A 245 1.75 -29.76 0.27
CA ALA A 245 1.05 -31.04 0.33
C ALA A 245 1.74 -32.10 -0.54
N ALA A 246 2.17 -31.73 -1.76
CA ALA A 246 2.91 -32.63 -2.64
C ALA A 246 4.25 -33.09 -2.03
N ASN A 247 4.98 -32.20 -1.36
CA ASN A 247 6.23 -32.56 -0.68
C ASN A 247 6.00 -33.48 0.52
N VAL A 248 4.99 -33.18 1.33
CA VAL A 248 4.60 -34.03 2.48
C VAL A 248 4.22 -35.43 1.98
N ASN A 249 3.42 -35.53 0.92
CA ASN A 249 3.01 -36.81 0.33
C ASN A 249 4.19 -37.59 -0.27
N LYS A 250 5.25 -36.91 -0.71
CA LYS A 250 6.53 -37.53 -1.14
C LYS A 250 7.42 -37.98 0.03
N GLY A 251 7.01 -37.73 1.27
CA GLY A 251 7.77 -38.09 2.47
C GLY A 251 8.87 -37.09 2.84
N ALA A 252 8.78 -35.84 2.39
CA ALA A 252 9.70 -34.78 2.80
C ALA A 252 9.66 -34.60 4.33
N LYS A 253 10.85 -34.56 4.96
CA LYS A 253 11.00 -34.42 6.41
C LYS A 253 11.64 -33.08 6.75
N GLY A 254 11.09 -32.39 7.75
CA GLY A 254 11.53 -31.09 8.19
C GLY A 254 10.97 -29.95 7.34
N TYR A 255 10.92 -28.75 7.93
CA TYR A 255 10.27 -27.59 7.33
C TYR A 255 10.83 -27.23 5.94
N THR A 256 12.15 -27.12 5.81
CA THR A 256 12.80 -26.70 4.54
C THR A 256 12.52 -27.63 3.38
N ALA A 257 12.46 -28.95 3.61
CA ALA A 257 12.11 -29.92 2.58
C ALA A 257 10.61 -29.87 2.23
N GLN A 258 9.75 -29.53 3.20
CA GLN A 258 8.30 -29.41 2.99
C GLN A 258 7.93 -28.16 2.20
N VAL A 259 8.64 -27.04 2.39
CA VAL A 259 8.39 -25.79 1.64
C VAL A 259 9.22 -25.64 0.36
N ALA A 260 10.02 -26.66 0.00
CA ALA A 260 10.79 -26.64 -1.23
C ALA A 260 9.88 -26.50 -2.47
N GLY A 261 10.19 -25.58 -3.39
CA GLY A 261 9.38 -25.38 -4.59
C GLY A 261 8.16 -24.46 -4.41
N VAL A 262 7.86 -24.01 -3.18
CA VAL A 262 6.70 -23.12 -2.91
C VAL A 262 6.86 -21.79 -3.65
N ARG A 263 8.05 -21.16 -3.57
CA ARG A 263 8.34 -19.90 -4.25
C ARG A 263 8.16 -20.02 -5.76
N GLU A 264 8.61 -21.12 -6.35
CA GLU A 264 8.50 -21.39 -7.78
C GLU A 264 7.04 -21.58 -8.21
N ALA A 265 6.23 -22.26 -7.40
CA ALA A 265 4.80 -22.45 -7.65
C ALA A 265 4.04 -21.12 -7.63
N ILE A 266 4.28 -20.29 -6.60
CA ILE A 266 3.69 -18.94 -6.50
C ILE A 266 4.15 -18.06 -7.66
N ALA A 267 5.46 -18.05 -7.97
CA ALA A 267 6.02 -17.20 -9.02
C ALA A 267 5.48 -17.57 -10.42
N ALA A 268 5.24 -18.85 -10.67
CA ALA A 268 4.63 -19.32 -11.92
C ALA A 268 3.20 -18.77 -12.08
N GLU A 269 2.41 -18.78 -11.00
CA GLU A 269 1.05 -18.22 -11.02
C GLU A 269 1.06 -16.69 -11.15
N CYS A 270 1.94 -15.99 -10.43
CA CYS A 270 2.11 -14.55 -10.59
C CYS A 270 2.48 -14.18 -12.04
N ALA A 271 3.42 -14.90 -12.66
CA ALA A 271 3.82 -14.65 -14.04
C ALA A 271 2.66 -14.90 -15.03
N ARG A 272 1.89 -15.98 -14.83
CA ARG A 272 0.69 -16.28 -15.63
C ARG A 272 -0.32 -15.14 -15.57
N CYS A 273 -0.58 -14.60 -14.38
CA CYS A 273 -1.49 -13.47 -14.19
C CYS A 273 -0.98 -12.19 -14.86
N ILE A 274 0.31 -11.86 -14.68
CA ILE A 274 0.94 -10.69 -15.31
C ILE A 274 0.83 -10.73 -16.84
N GLU A 275 1.10 -11.91 -17.44
CA GLU A 275 0.96 -12.11 -18.88
C GLU A 275 -0.50 -11.97 -19.34
N LEU A 276 -1.43 -12.60 -18.61
CA LEU A 276 -2.85 -12.57 -18.93
C LEU A 276 -3.45 -11.15 -18.82
N TRP A 277 -2.97 -10.35 -17.88
CA TRP A 277 -3.45 -9.00 -17.60
C TRP A 277 -2.72 -7.91 -18.40
N GLY A 278 -1.77 -8.29 -19.25
CA GLY A 278 -1.14 -7.40 -20.22
C GLY A 278 -0.06 -6.47 -19.64
N SER A 279 0.36 -6.66 -18.38
CA SER A 279 1.40 -5.83 -17.76
C SER A 279 2.83 -6.31 -18.05
N ALA A 280 3.00 -7.49 -18.64
CA ALA A 280 4.32 -8.01 -19.02
C ALA A 280 5.03 -7.05 -20.00
N GLY A 281 6.32 -6.76 -19.73
CA GLY A 281 7.13 -5.85 -20.55
C GLY A 281 6.91 -4.34 -20.30
N LYS A 282 5.92 -3.95 -19.50
CA LYS A 282 5.56 -2.53 -19.27
C LYS A 282 6.48 -1.77 -18.30
N ALA A 283 7.46 -2.45 -17.67
CA ALA A 283 8.29 -1.84 -16.63
C ALA A 283 9.02 -0.55 -17.07
N GLN A 284 9.63 -0.52 -18.26
CA GLN A 284 10.40 0.64 -18.70
C GLN A 284 9.52 1.86 -18.99
N GLU A 285 8.33 1.62 -19.57
CA GLU A 285 7.36 2.67 -19.88
C GLU A 285 6.83 3.30 -18.58
N VAL A 286 6.48 2.46 -17.60
CA VAL A 286 6.04 2.91 -16.27
C VAL A 286 7.16 3.66 -15.53
N LEU A 287 8.41 3.18 -15.56
CA LEU A 287 9.53 3.91 -14.92
C LEU A 287 9.80 5.28 -15.57
N ALA A 288 9.48 5.44 -16.86
CA ALA A 288 9.62 6.71 -17.57
C ALA A 288 8.46 7.68 -17.28
N ALA A 289 7.25 7.15 -17.07
CA ALA A 289 6.04 7.95 -16.89
C ALA A 289 5.75 8.27 -15.41
N ALA A 290 6.03 7.35 -14.48
CA ALA A 290 5.67 7.47 -13.09
C ALA A 290 6.71 8.24 -12.27
N ARG A 291 6.24 9.11 -11.37
CA ARG A 291 7.14 9.79 -10.42
C ARG A 291 7.81 8.76 -9.51
N PRO A 292 9.13 8.86 -9.28
CA PRO A 292 9.80 8.01 -8.32
C PRO A 292 9.31 8.33 -6.91
N TRP A 293 9.10 7.30 -6.10
CA TRP A 293 8.78 7.47 -4.68
C TRP A 293 10.07 7.79 -3.93
N ARG A 294 10.19 8.97 -3.31
CA ARG A 294 11.40 9.39 -2.60
C ARG A 294 11.11 9.81 -1.17
N GLU A 295 11.77 9.16 -0.23
CA GLU A 295 11.74 9.55 1.18
C GLU A 295 12.58 10.83 1.40
N VAL A 296 12.22 11.62 2.41
CA VAL A 296 12.94 12.84 2.79
C VAL A 296 13.48 12.71 4.20
N GLU A 297 14.73 13.09 4.41
CA GLU A 297 15.31 13.26 5.74
C GLU A 297 15.25 14.72 6.18
N HIS A 298 14.43 15.00 7.18
CA HIS A 298 14.45 16.25 7.91
C HIS A 298 15.50 16.18 9.01
N VAL A 299 16.61 16.89 8.82
CA VAL A 299 17.73 16.92 9.75
C VAL A 299 17.74 18.24 10.50
N ILE A 300 17.76 18.17 11.82
CA ILE A 300 17.99 19.34 12.68
C ILE A 300 19.25 19.09 13.51
N ILE A 301 20.22 20.00 13.48
CA ILE A 301 21.34 20.02 14.43
C ILE A 301 21.28 21.30 15.25
N TYR A 302 21.43 21.17 16.57
CA TYR A 302 21.17 22.27 17.51
C TYR A 302 21.95 22.11 18.82
N ASN A 303 21.96 23.19 19.61
CA ASN A 303 22.37 23.17 21.00
C ASN A 303 21.15 23.55 21.87
N ALA A 304 20.95 22.84 22.98
CA ALA A 304 19.92 23.18 23.96
C ALA A 304 20.48 24.25 24.91
N GLN A 305 19.80 25.38 25.04
CA GLN A 305 20.20 26.52 25.87
C GLN A 305 19.15 26.77 26.96
N GLY A 306 19.61 27.07 28.18
CA GLY A 306 18.73 27.44 29.29
C GLY A 306 18.00 26.28 29.97
N ILE A 307 18.38 25.02 29.66
CA ILE A 307 17.83 23.81 30.28
C ILE A 307 18.94 22.81 30.61
N SER A 308 18.68 21.88 31.53
CA SER A 308 19.59 20.79 31.88
C SER A 308 19.65 19.73 30.78
N GLU A 309 20.66 18.85 30.85
CA GLU A 309 20.76 17.69 29.96
C GLU A 309 19.56 16.73 30.10
N GLU A 310 19.04 16.56 31.31
CA GLU A 310 17.88 15.73 31.62
C GLU A 310 16.60 16.32 31.02
N GLU A 311 16.40 17.63 31.13
CA GLU A 311 15.29 18.35 30.53
C GLU A 311 15.34 18.27 29.00
N ALA A 312 16.53 18.38 28.42
CA ALA A 312 16.72 18.25 26.97
C ALA A 312 16.46 16.82 26.49
N ASP A 313 16.79 15.81 27.28
CA ASP A 313 16.50 14.40 26.97
C ASP A 313 15.01 14.08 27.11
N ALA A 314 14.32 14.67 28.10
CA ALA A 314 12.88 14.58 28.26
C ALA A 314 12.13 15.25 27.10
N MET A 315 12.56 16.45 26.69
CA MET A 315 12.06 17.12 25.48
C MET A 315 12.28 16.24 24.24
N ALA A 316 13.45 15.60 24.13
CA ALA A 316 13.74 14.71 23.02
C ALA A 316 12.81 13.49 22.99
N ALA A 317 12.56 12.87 24.13
CA ALA A 317 11.62 11.74 24.25
C ALA A 317 10.18 12.14 23.92
N GLU A 318 9.74 13.30 24.41
CA GLU A 318 8.43 13.88 24.10
C GLU A 318 8.27 14.12 22.59
N GLY A 319 9.25 14.78 21.96
CA GLY A 319 9.22 15.08 20.54
C GLY A 319 9.23 13.81 19.67
N ARG A 320 10.02 12.79 20.01
CA ARG A 320 9.97 11.50 19.30
C ARG A 320 8.57 10.89 19.33
N ARG A 321 7.88 10.93 20.47
CA ARG A 321 6.52 10.39 20.61
C ARG A 321 5.48 11.20 19.84
N VAL A 322 5.53 12.53 19.96
CA VAL A 322 4.53 13.43 19.37
C VAL A 322 4.70 13.52 17.86
N LEU A 323 5.93 13.75 17.38
CA LEU A 323 6.19 13.98 15.97
C LEU A 323 6.09 12.69 15.14
N ALA A 324 6.43 11.53 15.71
CA ALA A 324 6.28 10.24 15.00
C ALA A 324 4.82 9.78 14.87
N ALA A 325 3.87 10.44 15.54
CA ALA A 325 2.45 10.18 15.39
C ALA A 325 1.81 11.01 14.25
N ILE A 326 2.55 11.98 13.69
CA ILE A 326 2.06 12.81 12.60
C ILE A 326 2.03 11.97 11.32
N PRO A 327 0.91 11.97 10.56
CA PRO A 327 0.81 11.24 9.30
C PRO A 327 1.96 11.57 8.34
N GLY A 328 2.44 10.56 7.61
CA GLY A 328 3.56 10.70 6.68
C GLY A 328 4.95 10.69 7.32
N VAL A 329 5.05 10.71 8.66
CA VAL A 329 6.33 10.55 9.38
C VAL A 329 6.61 9.07 9.64
N ARG A 330 7.68 8.55 9.04
CA ARG A 330 8.11 7.15 9.20
C ARG A 330 8.71 6.91 10.57
N TYR A 331 9.70 7.72 10.93
CA TYR A 331 10.37 7.68 12.22
C TYR A 331 10.87 9.05 12.63
N VAL A 332 11.09 9.21 13.94
CA VAL A 332 11.77 10.35 14.52
C VAL A 332 12.83 9.82 15.49
N MET A 333 14.07 10.17 15.22
CA MET A 333 15.21 9.89 16.09
C MET A 333 15.78 11.20 16.61
N SER A 334 16.42 11.12 17.77
CA SER A 334 17.20 12.21 18.33
C SER A 334 18.52 11.65 18.84
N GLY A 335 19.60 12.41 18.71
CA GLY A 335 20.93 11.97 19.09
C GLY A 335 21.74 13.05 19.80
N LYS A 336 22.87 12.62 20.36
CA LYS A 336 23.90 13.48 20.92
C LYS A 336 25.21 13.29 20.16
N ALA A 337 25.99 14.35 20.04
CA ALA A 337 27.32 14.27 19.46
C ALA A 337 28.23 13.42 20.36
N VAL A 338 28.87 12.42 19.76
CA VAL A 338 29.90 11.60 20.44
C VAL A 338 31.14 12.44 20.73
N GLN A 339 31.51 13.33 19.81
CA GLN A 339 32.63 14.24 19.97
C GLN A 339 32.30 15.36 20.97
N GLU A 340 33.07 15.47 22.06
CA GLU A 340 32.83 16.41 23.17
C GLU A 340 32.83 17.89 22.73
N ASP A 341 33.70 18.27 21.81
CA ASP A 341 33.88 19.63 21.29
C ASP A 341 33.08 19.92 20.01
N ALA A 342 32.11 19.08 19.66
CA ALA A 342 31.26 19.30 18.49
C ALA A 342 30.49 20.64 18.58
N ARG A 343 30.50 21.39 17.47
CA ARG A 343 29.79 22.69 17.35
C ARG A 343 28.30 22.61 17.70
N TYR A 344 27.65 21.52 17.30
CA TYR A 344 26.28 21.18 17.66
C TYR A 344 26.29 19.87 18.43
N ARG A 345 25.73 19.87 19.64
CA ARG A 345 25.77 18.74 20.57
C ARG A 345 24.61 17.78 20.39
N ARG A 346 23.56 18.18 19.67
CA ARG A 346 22.32 17.41 19.51
C ARG A 346 21.81 17.41 18.09
N CYS A 347 21.10 16.35 17.73
CA CYS A 347 20.40 16.26 16.45
C CYS A 347 18.98 15.68 16.58
N TRP A 348 18.16 15.99 15.58
CA TRP A 348 16.94 15.30 15.22
C TRP A 348 17.07 14.78 13.80
N LEU A 349 16.52 13.60 13.58
CA LEU A 349 16.32 13.01 12.26
C LEU A 349 14.86 12.56 12.18
N ALA A 350 14.09 13.18 11.31
CA ALA A 350 12.74 12.73 11.00
C ALA A 350 12.69 12.32 9.53
N ARG A 351 12.24 11.08 9.26
CA ARG A 351 12.06 10.61 7.89
C ARG A 351 10.61 10.76 7.48
N PHE A 352 10.37 11.44 6.37
CA PHE A 352 9.05 11.56 5.75
C PHE A 352 8.92 10.60 4.58
N VAL A 353 7.69 10.13 4.33
CA VAL A 353 7.42 9.19 3.23
C VAL A 353 7.63 9.84 1.86
N GLN A 354 7.36 11.15 1.73
CA GLN A 354 7.51 11.95 0.52
C GLN A 354 7.75 13.45 0.83
N PRO A 355 8.21 14.26 -0.13
CA PRO A 355 8.35 15.72 0.03
C PRO A 355 7.05 16.44 0.40
N GLU A 356 5.90 15.96 -0.07
CA GLU A 356 4.58 16.53 0.19
C GLU A 356 4.25 16.58 1.70
N VAL A 357 4.83 15.68 2.49
CA VAL A 357 4.68 15.65 3.95
C VAL A 357 5.31 16.87 4.63
N ILE A 358 6.30 17.53 4.01
CA ILE A 358 7.05 18.63 4.65
C ILE A 358 6.09 19.75 5.09
N ASP A 359 5.15 20.13 4.21
CA ASP A 359 4.24 21.23 4.49
C ASP A 359 3.16 20.79 5.49
N SER A 360 2.55 19.61 5.30
CA SER A 360 1.54 19.09 6.22
C SER A 360 2.10 18.83 7.63
N PHE A 361 3.34 18.37 7.74
CA PHE A 361 4.05 18.22 9.00
C PHE A 361 4.33 19.56 9.68
N ARG A 362 4.79 20.57 8.92
CA ARG A 362 5.10 21.90 9.47
C ARG A 362 3.87 22.58 10.06
N ASP A 363 2.73 22.43 9.39
CA ASP A 363 1.47 23.04 9.79
C ASP A 363 0.66 22.19 10.78
N HIS A 364 1.06 20.93 11.01
CA HIS A 364 0.35 20.04 11.92
C HIS A 364 0.29 20.61 13.35
N PRO A 365 -0.89 20.68 14.00
CA PRO A 365 -1.04 21.30 15.32
C PRO A 365 -0.11 20.74 16.40
N ASP A 366 0.18 19.44 16.35
CA ASP A 366 1.08 18.80 17.30
C ASP A 366 2.55 19.19 17.06
N HIS A 367 2.97 19.34 15.80
CA HIS A 367 4.30 19.85 15.48
C HIS A 367 4.41 21.31 15.92
N VAL A 368 3.44 22.17 15.57
CA VAL A 368 3.44 23.59 15.96
C VAL A 368 3.51 23.73 17.48
N ARG A 369 2.66 23.01 18.22
CA ARG A 369 2.64 23.02 19.69
C ARG A 369 3.97 22.58 20.28
N PHE A 370 4.52 21.45 19.83
CA PHE A 370 5.81 20.96 20.30
C PHE A 370 6.94 21.94 19.96
N ALA A 371 6.99 22.40 18.71
CA ALA A 371 8.03 23.28 18.22
C ALA A 371 8.04 24.62 18.97
N ASP A 372 6.88 25.25 19.17
CA ASP A 372 6.80 26.57 19.81
C ASP A 372 6.95 26.53 21.32
N GLN A 373 6.38 25.53 21.98
CA GLN A 373 6.34 25.49 23.45
C GLN A 373 7.54 24.77 24.06
N ARG A 374 8.15 23.84 23.33
CA ARG A 374 9.19 22.95 23.87
C ARG A 374 10.54 23.15 23.19
N PHE A 375 10.58 23.19 21.86
CA PHE A 375 11.85 23.13 21.11
C PHE A 375 12.49 24.49 20.79
N ARG A 376 11.78 25.37 20.09
CA ARG A 376 12.29 26.68 19.62
C ARG A 376 12.80 27.59 20.76
N PRO A 377 12.19 27.62 21.97
CA PRO A 377 12.69 28.46 23.06
C PRO A 377 14.10 28.10 23.53
N VAL A 378 14.51 26.83 23.37
CA VAL A 378 15.81 26.32 23.85
C VAL A 378 16.79 26.01 22.70
N ALA A 379 16.32 26.03 21.44
CA ALA A 379 17.10 25.69 20.25
C ALA A 379 17.27 26.90 19.29
N GLY A 380 17.68 28.05 19.84
CA GLY A 380 17.86 29.30 19.09
C GLY A 380 18.94 29.22 18.01
N GLY A 381 20.06 28.56 18.31
CA GLY A 381 21.10 28.22 17.33
C GLY A 381 20.90 26.82 16.76
N ARG A 382 20.23 26.73 15.61
CA ARG A 382 20.00 25.45 14.90
C ARG A 382 20.19 25.57 13.40
N ILE A 383 20.47 24.44 12.77
CA ILE A 383 20.35 24.22 11.33
C ILE A 383 19.23 23.20 11.15
N SER A 384 18.29 23.48 10.24
CA SER A 384 17.13 22.63 9.95
C SER A 384 16.96 22.58 8.43
N ILE A 385 17.16 21.40 7.84
CA ILE A 385 17.23 21.21 6.39
C ILE A 385 16.59 19.87 6.02
N ASP A 386 15.89 19.86 4.90
CA ASP A 386 15.31 18.67 4.27
C ASP A 386 16.25 18.14 3.18
N TYR A 387 16.53 16.83 3.20
CA TYR A 387 17.41 16.16 2.24
C TYR A 387 16.69 15.03 1.51
N LEU A 388 16.84 14.98 0.19
CA LEU A 388 16.61 13.77 -0.58
C LEU A 388 17.90 12.95 -0.53
N LEU A 389 17.81 11.70 -0.07
CA LEU A 389 18.93 10.79 -0.09
C LEU A 389 18.90 9.96 -1.37
N ASP A 390 20.08 9.77 -1.98
CA ASP A 390 20.27 8.77 -3.02
C ASP A 390 20.67 7.45 -2.34
N GLU A 391 19.98 6.36 -2.68
CA GLU A 391 20.27 4.99 -2.21
C GLU A 391 20.94 4.15 -3.29
#